data_AF-A0A4R3N0X1-F1
#
_entry.id   AF-A0A4R3N0X1-F1
#
_cell.length_a   1.000
_cell.length_b   1.000
_cell.length_c   1.000
_cell.angle_alpha   90.00
_cell.angle_beta   90.00
_cell.angle_gamma   90.00
#
_symmetry.space_group_name_H-M   'P 1'
#
loop_
_entity.id
_entity.type
_entity.pdbx_description
1 polymer ?
#
loop_
_entity_poly.entity_id
_entity_poly.type
_entity_poly.pdbx_seq_one_letter_code
_entity_poly.pdbx_strand_id
1 'polypeptide(L)'
;MPKKIAPAAIQALKEALTLVYWYKSELRSFLSQCLSDSQVLSRLNWDDYKRNIVVTLVDHLAKNEEIYQLDLIRLMSEVCQVSDFSHLKKLEEGAKKAKDAESAIKALRAQLKGYQDIEQEQKRAEERRKQAHERLMKVYRSHLSFSPTGIL
;
A
#
# COMPACT_ATOMS: atom_id res chain seq x y z
N MET A 1 20.12 3.53 -11.64
CA MET A 1 18.99 4.33 -11.12
C MET A 1 17.71 3.57 -11.39
N PRO A 2 16.80 3.42 -10.42
CA PRO A 2 15.53 2.78 -10.68
C PRO A 2 14.74 3.59 -11.73
N LYS A 3 14.06 2.89 -12.65
CA LYS A 3 13.30 3.51 -13.73
C LYS A 3 12.22 4.43 -13.15
N LYS A 4 12.09 5.64 -13.72
CA LYS A 4 10.96 6.52 -13.41
C LYS A 4 9.64 5.83 -13.67
N ILE A 5 8.70 6.00 -12.74
CA ILE A 5 7.34 5.48 -12.89
C ILE A 5 6.65 6.20 -14.05
N ALA A 6 6.09 5.42 -14.97
CA ALA A 6 5.42 5.97 -16.14
C ALA A 6 4.17 6.77 -15.74
N PRO A 7 3.87 7.91 -16.37
CA PRO A 7 2.67 8.70 -16.06
C PRO A 7 1.36 7.90 -16.18
N ALA A 8 1.29 6.96 -17.13
CA ALA A 8 0.16 6.06 -17.28
C ALA A 8 -0.05 5.15 -16.06
N ALA A 9 1.04 4.71 -15.40
CA ALA A 9 0.98 3.93 -14.16
C ALA A 9 0.45 4.76 -12.99
N ILE A 10 0.88 6.03 -12.90
CA ILE A 10 0.39 6.98 -11.89
C ILE A 10 -1.12 7.20 -12.05
N GLN A 11 -1.58 7.42 -13.29
CA GLN A 11 -3.01 7.61 -13.56
C GLN A 11 -3.83 6.35 -13.24
N ALA A 12 -3.33 5.18 -13.65
CA ALA A 12 -3.98 3.91 -13.34
C ALA A 12 -4.07 3.65 -11.83
N LEU A 13 -3.04 4.03 -11.06
CA LEU A 13 -3.06 3.91 -9.60
C LEU A 13 -4.15 4.79 -8.98
N LYS A 14 -4.25 6.06 -9.39
CA LYS A 14 -5.30 6.98 -8.91
C LYS A 14 -6.69 6.43 -9.16
N GLU A 15 -6.91 5.90 -10.36
CA GLU A 15 -8.20 5.34 -10.75
C GLU A 15 -8.53 4.07 -9.96
N ALA A 16 -7.58 3.15 -9.84
CA ALA A 16 -7.76 1.92 -9.06
C ALA A 16 -8.06 2.22 -7.58
N LEU A 17 -7.29 3.08 -6.92
CA LEU A 17 -7.54 3.48 -5.52
C LEU A 17 -8.93 4.09 -5.32
N THR A 18 -9.38 4.90 -6.29
CA THR A 18 -10.69 5.58 -6.21
C THR A 18 -11.86 4.59 -6.37
N LEU A 19 -11.71 3.58 -7.22
CA LEU A 19 -12.77 2.62 -7.54
C LEU A 19 -12.83 1.43 -6.59
N VAL A 20 -11.67 0.95 -6.12
CA VAL A 20 -11.58 -0.19 -5.19
C VAL A 20 -12.10 0.18 -3.80
N TYR A 21 -11.76 1.38 -3.32
CA TYR A 21 -12.16 1.84 -1.98
C TYR A 21 -13.34 2.79 -2.07
N TRP A 22 -14.54 2.29 -1.77
CA TRP A 22 -15.72 3.15 -1.78
C TRP A 22 -15.73 4.14 -0.62
N TYR A 23 -15.43 3.66 0.60
CA TYR A 23 -15.44 4.45 1.82
C TYR A 23 -14.07 5.08 2.11
N LYS A 24 -14.06 6.36 2.52
CA LYS A 24 -12.81 7.09 2.88
C LYS A 24 -12.06 6.44 4.04
N SER A 25 -12.78 5.84 4.99
CA SER A 25 -12.20 5.13 6.14
C SER A 25 -11.40 3.90 5.71
N GLU A 26 -11.92 3.09 4.79
CA GLU A 26 -11.23 1.93 4.22
C GLU A 26 -9.99 2.36 3.44
N LEU A 27 -10.13 3.39 2.59
CA LEU A 27 -9.00 3.98 1.87
C LEU A 27 -7.90 4.43 2.84
N ARG A 28 -8.26 5.18 3.88
CA ARG A 28 -7.30 5.67 4.89
C ARG A 28 -6.59 4.52 5.59
N SER A 29 -7.34 3.51 6.03
CA SER A 29 -6.79 2.34 6.70
C SER A 29 -5.79 1.61 5.80
N PHE A 30 -6.15 1.37 4.54
CA PHE A 30 -5.26 0.76 3.56
C PHE A 30 -3.98 1.57 3.35
N LEU A 31 -4.10 2.87 3.10
CA LEU A 31 -2.95 3.74 2.85
C LEU A 31 -2.01 3.77 4.06
N SER A 32 -2.54 3.77 5.28
CA SER A 32 -1.73 3.78 6.52
C SER A 32 -0.90 2.51 6.72
N GLN A 33 -1.34 1.38 6.14
CA GLN A 33 -0.61 0.12 6.19
C GLN A 33 0.45 0.02 5.08
N CYS A 34 0.20 0.70 3.95
CA CYS A 34 1.07 0.65 2.79
C CYS A 34 2.22 1.67 2.83
N LEU A 35 2.01 2.86 3.37
CA LEU A 35 3.02 3.92 3.36
C LEU A 35 4.03 3.74 4.49
N SER A 36 5.31 3.94 4.17
CA SER A 36 6.38 3.93 5.16
C SER A 36 6.36 5.17 6.07
N ASP A 37 6.02 6.34 5.52
CA ASP A 37 5.82 7.58 6.26
C ASP A 37 4.34 7.94 6.41
N SER A 38 3.81 7.69 7.61
CA SER A 38 2.43 8.03 7.98
C SER A 38 2.15 9.54 8.05
N GLN A 39 3.17 10.41 8.16
CA GLN A 39 2.98 11.86 8.24
C GLN A 39 2.47 12.46 6.92
N VAL A 40 2.68 11.77 5.79
CA VAL A 40 2.10 12.18 4.51
C VAL A 40 0.57 12.17 4.59
N LEU A 41 -0.01 11.21 5.31
CA LEU A 41 -1.47 11.07 5.45
C LEU A 41 -2.10 12.13 6.37
N SER A 42 -1.36 12.63 7.35
CA SER A 42 -1.88 13.67 8.27
C SER A 42 -2.01 15.04 7.60
N ARG A 43 -1.32 15.26 6.48
CA ARG A 43 -1.37 16.50 5.70
C ARG A 43 -2.53 16.54 4.69
N LEU A 44 -3.21 15.42 4.48
CA LEU A 44 -4.34 15.34 3.55
C LEU A 44 -5.61 15.91 4.19
N ASN A 45 -6.38 16.67 3.41
CA ASN A 45 -7.72 17.09 3.81
C ASN A 45 -8.71 15.92 3.62
N TRP A 46 -9.04 15.23 4.71
CA TRP A 46 -9.96 14.08 4.67
C TRP A 46 -11.43 14.46 4.49
N ASP A 47 -11.78 15.74 4.63
CA ASP A 47 -13.13 16.25 4.39
C ASP A 47 -13.40 16.44 2.88
N ASP A 48 -12.37 16.55 2.05
CA ASP A 48 -12.46 16.70 0.59
C ASP A 48 -13.02 15.44 -0.11
N TYR A 49 -13.43 15.54 -1.36
CA TYR A 49 -13.87 14.40 -2.16
C TYR A 49 -12.78 13.34 -2.26
N LYS A 50 -13.17 12.06 -2.14
CA LYS A 50 -12.25 10.91 -2.16
C LYS A 50 -11.28 10.95 -3.35
N ARG A 51 -11.78 11.29 -4.53
CA ARG A 51 -10.96 11.42 -5.75
C ARG A 51 -9.86 12.47 -5.58
N ASN A 52 -10.17 13.62 -4.98
CA ASN A 52 -9.20 14.68 -4.72
C ASN A 52 -8.16 14.23 -3.70
N ILE A 53 -8.56 13.52 -2.65
CA ILE A 53 -7.63 12.95 -1.65
C ILE A 53 -6.62 12.03 -2.34
N VAL A 54 -7.11 11.09 -3.16
CA VAL A 54 -6.26 10.16 -3.92
C VAL A 54 -5.33 10.90 -4.88
N VAL A 55 -5.86 11.86 -5.65
CA VAL A 55 -5.07 12.66 -6.59
C VAL A 55 -3.96 13.41 -5.86
N THR A 56 -4.30 14.16 -4.81
CA THR A 56 -3.34 14.94 -4.00
C THR A 56 -2.24 14.06 -3.42
N LEU A 57 -2.60 12.91 -2.84
CA LEU A 57 -1.62 11.98 -2.29
C LEU A 57 -0.70 11.45 -3.38
N VAL A 58 -1.25 10.85 -4.44
CA VAL A 58 -0.44 10.20 -5.47
C VAL A 58 0.42 11.21 -6.23
N ASP A 59 -0.08 12.42 -6.48
CA ASP A 59 0.72 13.49 -7.10
C ASP A 59 1.84 13.97 -6.18
N HIS A 60 1.62 14.05 -4.87
CA HIS A 60 2.68 14.38 -3.92
C HIS A 60 3.79 13.32 -3.95
N LEU A 61 3.44 12.04 -3.90
CA LEU A 61 4.41 10.95 -3.97
C LEU A 61 5.15 10.94 -5.31
N ALA A 62 4.45 11.13 -6.42
CA ALA A 62 5.04 11.12 -7.77
C ALA A 62 5.95 12.34 -8.03
N LYS A 63 5.60 13.51 -7.50
CA LYS A 63 6.47 14.71 -7.57
C LYS A 63 7.77 14.52 -6.80
N ASN A 64 7.74 13.74 -5.72
CA ASN A 64 8.87 13.46 -4.85
C ASN A 64 9.33 11.99 -5.02
N GLU A 65 9.31 11.49 -6.27
CA GLU A 65 9.55 10.08 -6.59
C GLU A 65 10.90 9.58 -6.03
N GLU A 66 11.94 10.41 -6.02
CA GLU A 66 13.26 10.05 -5.47
C GLU A 66 13.21 9.58 -4.00
N ILE A 67 12.22 10.04 -3.23
CA ILE A 67 11.98 9.65 -1.85
C ILE A 67 10.92 8.53 -1.79
N TYR A 68 9.82 8.67 -2.52
CA TYR A 68 8.63 7.83 -2.36
C TYR A 68 8.41 6.75 -3.43
N GLN A 69 9.39 6.50 -4.30
CA GLN A 69 9.24 5.51 -5.37
C GLN A 69 8.84 4.12 -4.83
N LEU A 70 9.43 3.70 -3.71
CA LEU A 70 9.12 2.42 -3.10
C LEU A 70 7.69 2.37 -2.56
N ASP A 71 7.22 3.45 -1.95
CA ASP A 71 5.84 3.56 -1.48
C ASP A 71 4.84 3.53 -2.65
N LEU A 72 5.17 4.20 -3.77
CA LEU A 72 4.36 4.11 -4.99
C LEU A 72 4.29 2.69 -5.54
N ILE A 73 5.42 2.00 -5.67
CA ILE A 73 5.47 0.61 -6.16
C ILE A 73 4.71 -0.32 -5.21
N ARG A 74 4.84 -0.12 -3.89
CA ARG A 74 4.11 -0.89 -2.88
C ARG A 74 2.61 -0.66 -3.01
N LEU A 75 2.15 0.58 -3.09
CA LEU A 75 0.74 0.90 -3.31
C LEU A 75 0.19 0.22 -4.58
N MET A 76 0.92 0.31 -5.69
CA MET A 76 0.51 -0.32 -6.94
C MET A 76 0.41 -1.84 -6.78
N SER A 77 1.41 -2.47 -6.16
CA SER A 77 1.46 -3.92 -5.96
C SER A 77 0.34 -4.41 -5.04
N GLU A 78 0.13 -3.75 -3.90
CA GLU A 78 -0.90 -4.10 -2.92
C GLU A 78 -2.32 -3.90 -3.49
N VAL A 79 -2.57 -2.80 -4.20
CA VAL A 79 -3.87 -2.60 -4.90
C VAL A 79 -4.09 -3.69 -5.95
N CYS A 80 -3.04 -4.11 -6.66
CA CYS A 80 -3.14 -5.19 -7.63
C CYS A 80 -3.36 -6.58 -7.03
N GLN A 81 -3.15 -6.79 -5.73
CA GLN A 81 -3.46 -8.04 -5.05
C GLN A 81 -4.95 -8.17 -4.68
N VAL A 82 -5.70 -7.06 -4.69
CA VAL A 82 -7.15 -7.08 -4.45
C VAL A 82 -7.84 -7.93 -5.51
N SER A 83 -8.57 -8.94 -5.04
CA SER A 83 -9.28 -9.93 -5.87
C SER A 83 -10.72 -10.17 -5.41
N ASP A 84 -11.05 -9.81 -4.17
CA ASP A 84 -12.43 -9.79 -3.68
C ASP A 84 -13.02 -8.38 -3.77
N PHE A 85 -14.19 -8.28 -4.39
CA PHE A 85 -14.97 -7.05 -4.57
C PHE A 85 -16.36 -7.14 -3.94
N SER A 86 -16.56 -8.10 -3.03
CA SER A 86 -17.85 -8.35 -2.40
C SER A 86 -18.36 -7.16 -1.58
N HIS A 87 -17.46 -6.31 -1.06
CA HIS A 87 -17.82 -5.05 -0.40
C HIS A 87 -18.51 -4.06 -1.34
N LEU A 88 -18.09 -4.00 -2.61
CA LEU A 88 -18.70 -3.12 -3.61
C LEU A 88 -20.06 -3.64 -4.09
N LYS A 89 -20.23 -4.96 -4.18
CA LYS A 89 -21.48 -5.59 -4.65
C LYS A 89 -22.70 -5.27 -3.77
N LYS A 90 -22.47 -4.93 -2.50
CA LYS A 90 -23.53 -4.55 -1.53
C LYS A 90 -24.06 -3.13 -1.73
N LEU A 91 -23.42 -2.33 -2.57
CA LEU A 91 -23.80 -0.95 -2.85
C LEU A 91 -24.83 -0.88 -3.99
N GLU A 92 -25.49 0.27 -4.11
CA GLU A 92 -26.25 0.61 -5.32
C GLU A 92 -25.32 0.58 -6.55
N GLU A 93 -25.82 0.03 -7.67
CA GLU A 93 -25.01 -0.31 -8.86
C GLU A 93 -23.77 -1.16 -8.54
N GLY A 94 -23.80 -1.94 -7.45
CA GLY A 94 -22.62 -2.63 -6.90
C GLY A 94 -21.93 -3.57 -7.88
N ALA A 95 -22.68 -4.25 -8.76
CA ALA A 95 -22.12 -5.11 -9.79
C ALA A 95 -21.28 -4.33 -10.82
N LYS A 96 -21.76 -3.15 -11.22
CA LYS A 96 -21.03 -2.24 -12.14
C LYS A 96 -19.79 -1.68 -11.45
N LYS A 97 -19.92 -1.22 -10.19
CA LYS A 97 -18.77 -0.73 -9.40
C LYS A 97 -17.69 -1.79 -9.22
N ALA A 98 -18.07 -3.03 -8.95
CA ALA A 98 -17.12 -4.15 -8.84
C ALA A 98 -16.41 -4.40 -10.18
N LYS A 99 -17.14 -4.38 -11.30
CA LYS A 99 -16.57 -4.54 -12.65
C LYS A 99 -15.62 -3.39 -13.02
N ASP A 100 -15.97 -2.16 -12.66
CA ASP A 100 -15.14 -0.98 -12.91
C ASP A 100 -13.84 -1.04 -12.08
N ALA A 101 -13.92 -1.43 -10.80
CA ALA A 101 -12.76 -1.65 -9.94
C ALA A 101 -11.85 -2.77 -10.45
N GLU A 102 -12.42 -3.90 -10.89
CA GLU A 102 -11.67 -5.00 -11.49
C GLU A 102 -10.95 -4.56 -12.77
N SER A 103 -11.63 -3.78 -13.62
CA SER A 103 -11.06 -3.24 -14.86
C SER A 103 -9.91 -2.27 -14.59
N ALA A 104 -10.05 -1.41 -13.57
CA ALA A 104 -8.99 -0.49 -13.16
C ALA A 104 -7.76 -1.23 -12.60
N ILE A 105 -7.96 -2.27 -11.79
CA ILE A 105 -6.86 -3.13 -11.32
C ILE A 105 -6.18 -3.82 -12.49
N LYS A 106 -6.94 -4.33 -13.47
CA LYS A 106 -6.36 -4.96 -14.67
C LYS A 106 -5.49 -3.99 -15.47
N ALA A 107 -5.94 -2.74 -15.62
CA ALA A 107 -5.18 -1.68 -16.27
C ALA A 107 -3.87 -1.38 -15.49
N LEU A 108 -3.95 -1.27 -14.16
CA LEU A 108 -2.78 -1.06 -13.31
C LEU A 108 -1.78 -2.23 -13.39
N ARG A 109 -2.26 -3.48 -13.36
CA ARG A 109 -1.41 -4.69 -13.54
C ARG A 109 -0.66 -4.66 -14.87
N ALA A 110 -1.26 -4.14 -15.93
CA ALA A 110 -0.60 -4.04 -17.23
C ALA A 110 0.60 -3.06 -17.20
N GLN A 111 0.52 -2.00 -16.39
CA GLN A 111 1.60 -1.03 -16.20
C GLN A 111 2.73 -1.58 -15.30
N LEU A 112 2.39 -2.46 -14.35
CA LEU A 112 3.33 -3.07 -13.39
C LEU A 112 4.22 -4.18 -13.96
N LYS A 113 3.91 -4.72 -15.15
CA LYS A 113 4.68 -5.85 -15.74
C LYS A 113 6.20 -5.57 -15.85
N GLY A 114 6.62 -4.31 -15.92
CA GLY A 114 8.03 -3.91 -15.95
C GLY A 114 8.69 -3.66 -14.58
N TYR A 115 7.96 -3.79 -13.47
CA TYR A 115 8.42 -3.47 -12.11
C TYR A 115 8.49 -4.70 -11.19
N GLN A 116 8.25 -5.90 -11.74
CA GLN A 116 8.20 -7.17 -10.99
C GLN A 116 9.51 -7.47 -10.25
N ASP A 117 10.65 -7.07 -10.80
CA ASP A 117 11.96 -7.25 -10.17
C ASP A 117 12.11 -6.39 -8.91
N ILE A 118 11.59 -5.15 -8.93
CA ILE A 118 11.61 -4.25 -7.77
C ILE A 118 10.68 -4.79 -6.67
N GLU A 119 9.52 -5.34 -7.04
CA GLU A 119 8.60 -5.97 -6.09
C GLU A 119 9.22 -7.21 -5.41
N GLN A 120 9.91 -8.07 -6.16
CA GLN A 120 10.61 -9.23 -5.57
C GLN A 120 11.73 -8.80 -4.63
N GLU A 121 12.49 -7.76 -4.98
CA GLU A 121 13.53 -7.23 -4.11
C GLU A 121 12.96 -6.63 -2.82
N GLN A 122 11.80 -5.96 -2.90
CA GLN A 122 11.06 -5.47 -1.73
C GLN A 122 10.54 -6.59 -0.83
N LYS A 123 9.91 -7.63 -1.40
CA LYS A 123 9.45 -8.80 -0.64
C LYS A 123 10.60 -9.45 0.12
N ARG A 124 11.75 -9.63 -0.53
CA ARG A 124 12.97 -10.14 0.11
C ARG A 124 13.47 -9.21 1.22
N ALA A 125 13.40 -7.89 1.03
CA ALA A 125 13.81 -6.92 2.06
C ALA A 125 12.86 -6.91 3.26
N GLU A 126 11.56 -7.07 3.04
CA GLU A 126 10.54 -7.15 4.09
C GLU A 126 10.63 -8.48 4.86
N GLU A 127 10.88 -9.60 4.18
CA GLU A 127 11.19 -10.89 4.81
C GLU A 127 12.46 -10.79 5.67
N ARG A 128 13.53 -10.15 5.18
CA ARG A 128 14.72 -9.90 6.00
C ARG A 128 14.42 -9.09 7.25
N ARG A 129 13.58 -8.05 7.14
CA ARG A 129 13.13 -7.23 8.28
C ARG A 129 12.29 -8.04 9.28
N LYS A 130 11.33 -8.84 8.81
CA LYS A 130 10.52 -9.73 9.66
C LYS A 130 11.40 -10.76 10.37
N GLN A 131 12.33 -11.40 9.67
CA GLN A 131 13.26 -12.36 10.26
C GLN A 131 14.19 -11.72 11.30
N ALA A 132 14.69 -10.50 11.04
CA ALA A 132 15.50 -9.77 12.01
C ALA A 132 14.69 -9.41 13.27
N HIS A 133 13.45 -8.96 13.09
CA HIS A 133 12.54 -8.66 14.20
C HIS A 133 12.20 -9.93 15.01
N GLU A 134 11.89 -11.05 14.35
CA GLU A 134 11.65 -12.33 15.04
C GLU A 134 12.88 -12.83 15.81
N ARG A 135 14.09 -12.69 15.25
CA ARG A 135 15.34 -13.04 15.94
C ARG A 135 15.53 -12.19 17.20
N LEU A 136 15.32 -10.88 17.10
CA LEU A 136 15.37 -9.98 18.25
C LEU A 136 14.32 -10.35 19.32
N MET A 137 13.08 -10.61 18.92
CA MET A 137 12.01 -10.99 19.84
C MET A 137 12.28 -12.34 20.52
N LYS A 138 12.88 -13.31 19.83
CA LYS A 138 13.34 -14.57 20.43
C LYS A 138 14.44 -14.34 21.47
N VAL A 139 15.41 -13.48 21.17
CA VAL A 139 16.47 -13.11 22.12
C VAL A 139 15.87 -12.44 23.36
N TYR A 140 15.00 -11.45 23.20
CA TYR A 140 14.29 -10.79 24.31
C TYR A 140 13.48 -11.77 25.15
N ARG A 141 12.72 -12.68 24.52
CA ARG A 141 11.96 -13.73 25.22
C ARG A 141 12.87 -14.69 25.98
N SER A 142 14.03 -15.07 25.42
CA SER A 142 15.00 -15.95 26.09
C SER A 142 15.67 -15.30 27.31
N HIS A 143 15.90 -13.99 27.27
CA HIS A 143 16.46 -13.20 28.38
C HIS A 143 15.45 -13.05 29.54
N LEU A 144 14.15 -12.91 29.24
CA LEU A 144 13.08 -12.87 30.24
C LEU A 144 12.81 -14.22 30.93
N SER A 145 13.18 -15.34 30.31
CA SER A 145 13.17 -16.67 30.92
C SER A 145 14.44 -17.01 31.73
N PHE A 146 15.42 -16.09 31.80
CA PHE A 146 16.69 -16.25 32.50
C PHE A 146 16.91 -15.11 33.50
N SER A 147 15.92 -14.84 34.36
CA SER A 147 16.12 -14.07 35.59
C SER A 147 16.34 -15.03 36.76
N PRO A 148 17.59 -15.40 37.10
CA PRO A 148 17.87 -16.07 38.36
C PRO A 148 17.99 -14.99 39.44
N THR A 149 16.87 -14.64 40.05
CA THR A 149 16.87 -13.98 41.36
C THR A 149 15.97 -14.77 42.30
N GLY A 150 16.41 -15.99 42.57
CA GLY A 150 16.41 -16.49 43.94
C GLY A 150 17.74 -16.12 44.61
N ILE A 151 17.69 -15.98 45.93
CA ILE A 151 18.77 -15.63 46.88
C ILE A 151 18.96 -14.10 46.96
N LEU A 152 18.58 -13.38 48.03
CA LEU A 152 18.63 -13.66 49.47
C LEU A 152 17.29 -13.44 50.19
#